data_AF-A0A2V9M7N7-F1
#
_entry.id   AF-A0A2V9M7N7-F1
#
_cell.length_a   1.000
_cell.length_b   1.000
_cell.length_c   1.000
_cell.angle_alpha   90.00
_cell.angle_beta   90.00
_cell.angle_gamma   90.00
#
_symmetry.space_group_name_H-M   'P 1'
#
loop_
_entity.id
_entity.type
_entity.pdbx_description
1 polymer ?
#
loop_
_entity_poly.entity_id
_entity_poly.type
_entity_poly.pdbx_seq_one_letter_code
_entity_poly.pdbx_strand_id
1 'polypeptide(L)'
;MGSTQSDSFPKMQQELFQPYRRLIEIQIEDQSHRVPDNNMVLRCFQYICLEDISCGRFCWNQECKTCMIGYELKSGEKKNTLSCQTMVSEGMKITKISKELRWALRSILPAAAENLS
;
A
#
# COMPACT_ATOMS: atom_id res chain seq x y z
N MET A 1 8.37 15.99 30.39
CA MET A 1 9.52 15.58 29.56
C MET A 1 9.15 14.28 28.90
N GLY A 2 8.93 14.31 27.59
CA GLY A 2 8.53 13.17 26.78
C GLY A 2 8.67 13.61 25.33
N SER A 3 9.87 13.44 24.82
CA SER A 3 10.32 13.94 23.52
C SER A 3 9.47 13.35 22.41
N THR A 4 8.65 14.18 21.76
CA THR A 4 8.07 13.87 20.46
C THR A 4 9.22 13.74 19.47
N GLN A 5 9.60 12.52 19.13
CA GLN A 5 10.54 12.27 18.04
C GLN A 5 9.84 12.70 16.75
N SER A 6 10.10 13.94 16.34
CA SER A 6 9.78 14.44 15.02
C SER A 6 10.81 13.84 14.06
N ASP A 7 10.53 12.61 13.60
CA ASP A 7 11.27 12.02 12.49
C ASP A 7 11.10 12.95 11.28
N SER A 8 12.16 13.71 10.99
CA SER A 8 12.14 14.74 9.96
C SER A 8 12.26 14.05 8.61
N PHE A 9 11.12 13.70 8.00
CA PHE A 9 11.08 13.08 6.68
C PHE A 9 11.70 14.02 5.62
N PRO A 10 12.52 13.51 4.68
CA PRO A 10 13.06 14.29 3.58
C PRO A 10 11.97 15.05 2.81
N LYS A 11 12.22 16.32 2.50
CA LYS A 11 11.25 17.25 1.89
C LYS A 11 10.54 16.71 0.64
N MET A 12 11.23 15.89 -0.16
CA MET A 12 10.68 15.26 -1.37
C MET A 12 9.58 14.23 -1.07
N GLN A 13 9.63 13.55 0.07
CA GLN A 13 8.58 12.63 0.51
C GLN A 13 7.36 13.39 1.04
N GLN A 14 7.53 14.60 1.57
CA GLN A 14 6.41 15.43 2.09
C GLN A 14 5.46 15.89 0.98
N GLU A 15 5.93 16.02 -0.26
CA GLU A 15 5.09 16.42 -1.39
C GLU A 15 4.34 15.24 -2.03
N LEU A 16 4.82 14.01 -1.83
CA LEU A 16 4.24 12.80 -2.42
C LEU A 16 3.13 12.19 -1.56
N PHE A 17 3.23 12.32 -0.24
CA PHE A 17 2.27 11.77 0.71
C PHE A 17 1.34 12.86 1.23
N GLN A 18 0.07 12.52 1.45
CA GLN A 18 -0.78 13.35 2.29
C GLN A 18 -0.14 13.45 3.68
N PRO A 19 -0.24 14.60 4.37
CA PRO A 19 0.24 14.72 5.74
C PRO A 19 -0.32 13.59 6.60
N TYR A 20 0.59 12.79 7.17
CA TYR A 20 0.29 11.65 8.02
C TYR A 20 0.87 11.90 9.41
N ARG A 21 0.19 11.38 10.44
CA ARG A 21 0.55 11.58 11.85
C ARG A 21 1.33 10.42 12.43
N ARG A 22 1.08 9.21 11.92
CA ARG A 22 1.70 7.98 12.41
C ARG A 22 1.76 6.92 11.31
N LEU A 23 2.57 5.90 11.53
CA LEU A 23 2.50 4.68 10.72
C LEU A 23 1.53 3.70 11.38
N ILE A 24 0.55 3.25 10.62
CA ILE A 24 -0.41 2.21 10.99
C ILE A 24 0.02 0.87 10.41
N GLU A 25 -0.35 -0.21 11.08
CA GLU A 25 -0.09 -1.57 10.59
C GLU A 25 -1.18 -2.00 9.61
N ILE A 26 -0.76 -2.56 8.48
CA ILE A 26 -1.60 -3.29 7.54
C ILE A 26 -0.97 -4.65 7.26
N GLN A 27 -1.78 -5.58 6.76
CA GLN A 27 -1.30 -6.88 6.31
C GLN A 27 -1.41 -6.96 4.79
N ILE A 28 -0.32 -7.32 4.12
CA ILE A 28 -0.30 -7.61 2.69
C ILE A 28 -0.05 -9.11 2.55
N GLU A 29 -1.06 -9.86 2.11
CA GLU A 29 -1.08 -11.32 2.16
C GLU A 29 -0.79 -11.84 3.58
N ASP A 30 0.37 -12.45 3.82
CA ASP A 30 0.77 -12.99 5.12
C ASP A 30 1.89 -12.17 5.79
N GLN A 31 2.18 -10.97 5.28
CA GLN A 31 3.21 -10.09 5.82
C GLN A 31 2.62 -8.80 6.40
N SER A 32 3.08 -8.40 7.58
CA SER A 32 2.71 -7.13 8.22
C SER A 32 3.66 -6.01 7.80
N HIS A 33 3.10 -4.86 7.45
CA HIS A 33 3.84 -3.66 7.08
C HIS A 33 3.30 -2.43 7.78
N ARG A 34 4.19 -1.46 8.07
CA ARG A 34 3.82 -0.16 8.62
C ARG A 34 3.80 0.89 7.52
N VAL A 35 2.69 1.60 7.39
CA VAL A 35 2.45 2.55 6.30
C VAL A 35 1.87 3.86 6.84
N PRO A 36 2.10 5.00 6.17
CA PRO A 36 1.55 6.28 6.60
C PRO A 36 0.02 6.25 6.65
N ASP A 37 -0.56 6.71 7.76
CA ASP A 37 -2.01 6.88 7.85
C ASP A 37 -2.51 7.97 6.89
N ASN A 38 -3.83 8.02 6.69
CA ASN A 38 -4.48 9.05 5.87
C ASN A 38 -3.94 9.15 4.42
N ASN A 39 -3.54 8.02 3.85
CA ASN A 39 -3.03 7.94 2.48
C ASN A 39 -3.80 6.89 1.66
N MET A 40 -3.75 7.04 0.34
CA MET A 40 -4.26 6.01 -0.57
C MET A 40 -3.41 4.75 -0.46
N VAL A 41 -4.01 3.58 -0.63
CA VAL A 41 -3.30 2.29 -0.55
C VAL A 41 -2.17 2.22 -1.57
N LEU A 42 -2.33 2.80 -2.78
CA LEU A 42 -1.24 2.85 -3.76
C LEU A 42 -0.05 3.72 -3.27
N ARG A 43 -0.30 4.80 -2.50
CA ARG A 43 0.77 5.57 -1.85
C ARG A 43 1.44 4.74 -0.75
N CYS A 44 0.68 3.95 -0.02
CA CYS A 44 1.24 3.03 0.99
C CYS A 44 2.17 1.99 0.33
N PHE A 45 1.81 1.46 -0.83
CA PHE A 45 2.70 0.60 -1.62
C PHE A 45 3.94 1.35 -2.11
N GLN A 46 3.80 2.59 -2.57
CA GLN A 46 4.93 3.43 -2.95
C GLN A 46 5.85 3.75 -1.76
N TYR A 47 5.32 3.86 -0.55
CA TYR A 47 6.13 4.04 0.66
C TYR A 47 7.02 2.82 0.92
N ILE A 48 6.49 1.61 0.69
CA ILE A 48 7.22 0.36 0.90
C ILE A 48 8.18 0.05 -0.27
N CYS A 49 7.72 0.20 -1.52
CA CYS A 49 8.44 -0.12 -2.75
C CYS A 49 8.51 1.13 -3.66
N LEU A 50 9.30 2.13 -3.25
CA LEU A 50 9.34 3.44 -3.89
C LEU A 50 9.68 3.37 -5.38
N GLU A 51 10.77 2.69 -5.72
CA GLU A 51 11.26 2.63 -7.11
C GLU A 51 10.26 1.88 -8.02
N ASP A 52 9.88 0.66 -7.64
CA ASP A 52 9.01 -0.19 -8.46
C ASP A 52 7.60 0.40 -8.69
N ILE A 53 7.02 1.06 -7.69
CA ILE A 53 5.70 1.69 -7.83
C ILE A 53 5.80 3.01 -8.61
N SER A 54 6.88 3.79 -8.44
CA SER A 54 7.07 5.06 -9.15
C SER A 54 7.38 4.87 -10.63
N CYS A 55 8.14 3.83 -10.97
CA CYS A 55 8.44 3.45 -12.35
C CYS A 55 7.37 2.53 -12.98
N GLY A 56 6.38 2.11 -12.20
CA GLY A 56 5.29 1.25 -12.65
C GLY A 56 4.27 1.98 -13.54
N ARG A 57 3.51 1.22 -14.34
CA ARG A 57 2.43 1.75 -15.19
C ARG A 57 1.14 1.97 -14.40
N PHE A 58 1.16 2.91 -13.45
CA PHE A 58 0.00 3.30 -12.64
C PHE A 58 -0.41 4.75 -12.93
N CYS A 59 -1.68 4.96 -13.24
CA CYS A 59 -2.18 6.25 -13.74
C CYS A 59 -2.79 7.18 -12.67
N TRP A 60 -3.03 6.71 -11.44
CA TRP A 60 -3.72 7.43 -10.35
C TRP A 60 -5.14 7.96 -10.65
N ASN A 61 -5.60 7.92 -11.89
CA ASN A 61 -6.86 8.49 -12.40
C ASN A 61 -7.92 7.43 -12.78
N GLN A 62 -7.71 6.17 -12.38
CA GLN A 62 -8.62 5.03 -12.60
C GLN A 62 -8.68 4.45 -14.02
N GLU A 63 -7.97 5.03 -14.99
CA GLU A 63 -8.03 4.57 -16.39
C GLU A 63 -7.36 3.21 -16.61
N CYS A 64 -6.15 3.00 -16.06
CA CYS A 64 -5.37 1.78 -16.31
C CYS A 64 -5.93 0.53 -15.61
N LYS A 65 -6.59 0.71 -14.45
CA LYS A 65 -7.08 -0.35 -13.56
C LYS A 65 -6.04 -1.43 -13.15
N THR A 66 -4.75 -1.22 -13.40
CA THR A 66 -3.66 -2.16 -13.08
C THR A 66 -3.30 -2.20 -11.59
N CYS A 67 -3.93 -1.36 -10.77
CA CYS A 67 -3.71 -1.29 -9.32
C CYS A 67 -4.87 -1.90 -8.52
N MET A 68 -5.62 -2.83 -9.13
CA MET A 68 -6.71 -3.55 -8.47
C MET A 68 -6.21 -4.35 -7.26
N ILE A 69 -6.97 -4.25 -6.17
CA ILE A 69 -6.78 -4.99 -4.93
C ILE A 69 -8.10 -5.55 -4.42
N GLY A 70 -8.01 -6.63 -3.65
CA GLY A 70 -9.05 -7.07 -2.74
C GLY A 70 -8.57 -6.84 -1.31
N TYR A 71 -9.45 -6.38 -0.42
CA TYR A 71 -9.12 -6.21 0.98
C TYR A 71 -10.25 -6.63 1.92
N GLU A 72 -9.86 -6.89 3.17
CA GLU A 72 -10.73 -7.16 4.31
C GLU A 72 -10.42 -6.15 5.43
N LEU A 73 -11.47 -5.60 6.04
CA LEU A 73 -11.36 -4.74 7.24
C LEU A 73 -11.57 -5.56 8.50
N LYS A 74 -11.17 -5.00 9.66
CA LYS A 74 -11.45 -5.59 10.98
C LYS A 74 -12.95 -5.81 11.25
N SER A 75 -13.83 -5.08 10.58
CA SER A 75 -15.28 -5.28 10.64
C SER A 75 -15.76 -6.55 9.90
N GLY A 76 -14.89 -7.23 9.17
CA GLY A 76 -15.21 -8.35 8.29
C GLY A 76 -15.66 -7.94 6.88
N GLU A 77 -15.75 -6.64 6.60
CA GLU A 77 -16.12 -6.13 5.28
C GLU A 77 -15.04 -6.47 4.23
N LYS A 78 -15.47 -7.04 3.09
CA LYS A 78 -14.60 -7.42 1.98
C LYS A 78 -14.97 -6.66 0.72
N LYS A 79 -13.98 -6.05 0.06
CA LYS A 79 -14.19 -5.27 -1.17
C LYS A 79 -13.06 -5.50 -2.17
N ASN A 80 -13.40 -5.45 -3.46
CA ASN A 80 -12.44 -5.34 -4.55
C ASN A 80 -12.53 -3.93 -5.14
N THR A 81 -11.40 -3.27 -5.31
CA THR A 81 -11.34 -1.85 -5.70
C THR A 81 -9.96 -1.49 -6.28
N LEU A 82 -9.77 -0.22 -6.63
CA LEU A 82 -8.49 0.34 -7.04
C LEU A 82 -7.75 0.90 -5.82
N SER A 83 -6.49 0.47 -5.63
CA SER A 83 -5.64 0.98 -4.54
C SER A 83 -5.36 2.48 -4.65
N CYS A 84 -5.41 3.07 -5.85
CA CYS A 84 -5.25 4.51 -6.04
C CYS A 84 -6.45 5.35 -5.58
N GLN A 85 -7.60 4.72 -5.29
CA GLN A 85 -8.84 5.38 -4.85
C GLN A 85 -9.30 4.91 -3.47
N THR A 86 -8.50 4.11 -2.79
CA THR A 86 -8.88 3.49 -1.53
C THR A 86 -8.01 4.03 -0.42
N MET A 87 -8.62 4.60 0.60
CA MET A 87 -7.91 5.06 1.80
C MET A 87 -7.50 3.87 2.65
N VAL A 88 -6.27 3.91 3.16
CA VAL A 88 -5.75 2.88 4.07
C VAL A 88 -6.43 2.99 5.44
N SER A 89 -6.61 1.86 6.11
CA SER A 89 -7.14 1.78 7.48
C SER A 89 -6.34 0.79 8.32
N GLU A 90 -6.28 1.01 9.63
CA GLU A 90 -5.46 0.23 10.56
C GLU A 90 -5.99 -1.21 10.68
N GLY A 91 -5.09 -2.18 10.46
CA GLY A 91 -5.38 -3.61 10.34
C GLY A 91 -6.22 -3.99 9.12
N MET A 92 -6.22 -3.17 8.08
CA MET A 92 -6.66 -3.59 6.75
C MET A 92 -5.77 -4.74 6.26
N LYS A 93 -6.39 -5.80 5.73
CA LYS A 93 -5.71 -6.94 5.11
C LYS A 93 -5.93 -6.92 3.60
N ILE A 94 -4.86 -6.79 2.83
CA ILE A 94 -4.87 -6.93 1.36
C ILE A 94 -4.82 -8.42 1.03
N THR A 95 -5.90 -8.92 0.43
CA THR A 95 -6.13 -10.35 0.17
C THR A 95 -5.99 -10.73 -1.31
N LYS A 96 -6.08 -9.75 -2.22
CA LYS A 96 -5.85 -9.95 -3.65
C LYS A 96 -5.06 -8.80 -4.23
N ILE A 97 -4.18 -9.10 -5.17
CA ILE A 97 -3.33 -8.13 -5.85
C ILE A 97 -3.31 -8.51 -7.33
N SER A 98 -3.54 -7.52 -8.20
CA SER A 98 -3.40 -7.65 -9.66
C SER A 98 -1.98 -8.03 -10.07
N LYS A 99 -1.81 -8.60 -11.27
CA LYS A 99 -0.52 -9.11 -11.75
C LYS A 99 0.55 -8.01 -11.81
N GLU A 100 0.21 -6.86 -12.36
CA GLU A 100 1.11 -5.71 -12.51
C GLU A 100 1.54 -5.18 -11.14
N LEU A 101 0.58 -5.04 -10.22
CA LEU A 101 0.87 -4.59 -8.86
C LEU A 101 1.68 -5.63 -8.07
N ARG A 102 1.41 -6.93 -8.24
CA ARG A 102 2.23 -7.99 -7.64
C ARG A 102 3.67 -7.93 -8.13
N TRP A 103 3.86 -7.71 -9.43
CA TRP A 103 5.20 -7.55 -9.99
C TRP A 103 5.94 -6.36 -9.37
N ALA A 104 5.25 -5.23 -9.19
CA ALA A 104 5.83 -4.06 -8.52
C ALA A 104 6.13 -4.32 -7.03
N LEU A 105 5.38 -5.21 -6.38
CA LEU A 105 5.56 -5.58 -4.97
C LEU A 105 6.42 -6.85 -4.76
N ARG A 106 7.06 -7.37 -5.81
CA ARG A 106 7.81 -8.64 -5.77
C ARG A 106 8.95 -8.68 -4.75
N SER A 107 9.47 -7.52 -4.34
CA SER A 107 10.54 -7.40 -3.34
C SER A 107 10.05 -7.61 -1.91
N ILE A 108 8.75 -7.44 -1.66
CA ILE A 108 8.15 -7.65 -0.33
C ILE A 108 7.23 -8.87 -0.30
N LEU A 109 6.59 -9.22 -1.41
CA LEU A 109 5.74 -10.39 -1.45
C LEU A 109 6.59 -11.66 -1.45
N PRO A 110 6.15 -12.73 -0.78
CA PRO A 110 6.79 -14.03 -0.97
C PRO A 110 6.71 -14.39 -2.46
N ALA A 111 7.74 -15.06 -2.97
CA ALA A 111 7.67 -15.67 -4.29
C ALA A 111 6.39 -16.52 -4.30
N ALA A 112 5.44 -16.15 -5.17
CA ALA A 112 4.17 -16.84 -5.22
C ALA A 112 4.49 -18.32 -5.38
N ALA A 113 3.98 -19.16 -4.47
CA ALA A 113 3.93 -20.59 -4.73
C ALA A 113 3.07 -20.74 -5.98
N GLU A 114 3.71 -20.82 -7.15
CA GLU A 114 3.06 -21.13 -8.42
C GLU A 114 2.49 -22.54 -8.31
N ASN A 115 1.34 -22.68 -7.65
CA ASN A 115 0.48 -23.83 -7.84
C ASN A 115 -0.21 -23.63 -9.18
N LEU A 116 0.55 -23.91 -10.24
CA LEU A 116 0.02 -24.36 -11.52
C LEU A 116 -0.69 -25.68 -11.25
N SER A 117 -2.02 -25.63 -11.18
CA SER A 117 -2.91 -26.78 -11.34
C SER A 117 -3.65 -26.65 -12.66
#